data_AF-A0A819R9E5-F1
#
_entry.id   AF-A0A819R9E5-F1
#
_cell.length_a   1.000
_cell.length_b   1.000
_cell.length_c   1.000
_cell.angle_alpha   90.00
_cell.angle_beta   90.00
_cell.angle_gamma   90.00
#
_symmetry.space_group_name_H-M   'P 1'
#
loop_
_entity.id
_entity.type
_entity.pdbx_description
1 polymer ?
#
loop_
_entity_poly.entity_id
_entity_poly.type
_entity_poly.pdbx_seq_one_letter_code
_entity_poly.pdbx_strand_id
1 'polypeptide(L)'
;MQAHTTDGTTNSDHILQYGPIQVRLYQKAVPTLATGRRPKQLVLDGDEAAKREKKRQRNREAAKKIKEKRETIESDLDRKLRELEAEHSNLQSYLNQLQQKKQNLQTEVNNLDVDPLEELLSNYDTTDLFSSFDQYSPDFELFDESIQRILNSDSLLDN
;
A
#
# COMPACT_ATOMS: atom_id res chain seq x y z
N MET A 1 -17.02 0.56 82.05
CA MET A 1 -16.24 1.79 81.80
C MET A 1 -15.23 1.47 80.71
N GLN A 2 -15.44 1.98 79.50
CA GLN A 2 -14.52 1.79 78.36
C GLN A 2 -13.65 3.05 78.25
N ALA A 3 -12.33 2.87 78.17
CA ALA A 3 -11.38 3.93 77.84
C ALA A 3 -10.70 3.56 76.51
N HIS A 4 -10.96 4.36 75.48
CA HIS A 4 -10.20 4.36 74.24
C HIS A 4 -9.04 5.34 74.37
N THR A 5 -7.81 4.88 74.18
CA THR A 5 -6.64 5.73 73.96
C THR A 5 -6.22 5.59 72.50
N THR A 6 -6.29 6.70 71.77
CA THR A 6 -5.86 6.82 70.37
C THR A 6 -4.40 7.27 70.33
N ASP A 7 -3.49 6.38 69.94
CA ASP A 7 -2.10 6.74 69.63
C ASP A 7 -2.02 7.24 68.18
N GLY A 8 -2.14 8.56 68.02
CA GLY A 8 -1.85 9.28 66.80
C GLY A 8 -0.41 9.81 66.81
N THR A 9 0.57 8.96 66.58
CA THR A 9 1.98 9.40 66.41
C THR A 9 2.14 10.04 65.02
N THR A 10 1.97 11.36 64.94
CA THR A 10 2.15 12.12 63.70
C THR A 10 3.63 12.23 63.34
N ASN A 11 3.99 11.51 62.28
CA ASN A 11 5.29 11.41 61.61
C ASN A 11 5.71 12.78 61.01
N SER A 12 6.16 13.72 61.85
CA SER A 12 6.40 15.13 61.51
C SER A 12 7.87 15.51 61.25
N ASP A 13 8.81 14.58 61.44
CA ASP A 13 10.25 14.86 61.44
C ASP A 13 10.92 15.03 60.06
N HIS A 14 10.17 15.03 58.95
CA HIS A 14 10.73 15.00 57.58
C HIS A 14 10.13 16.02 56.61
N ILE A 15 9.59 17.13 57.11
CA ILE A 15 9.08 18.21 56.27
C ILE A 15 9.99 19.43 56.43
N LEU A 16 10.67 19.83 55.36
CA LEU A 16 11.38 21.10 55.29
C LEU A 16 10.44 22.16 54.75
N GLN A 17 10.38 23.30 55.42
CA GLN A 17 9.59 24.44 54.97
C GLN A 17 10.48 25.48 54.31
N TYR A 18 10.10 25.89 53.10
CA TYR A 18 10.70 26.99 52.37
C TYR A 18 9.62 28.03 52.08
N GLY A 19 9.45 28.99 53.00
CA GLY A 19 8.38 29.98 52.94
C GLY A 19 6.99 29.32 52.96
N PRO A 20 6.09 29.60 52.00
CA PRO A 20 4.75 28.99 51.97
C PRO A 20 4.74 27.52 51.50
N ILE A 21 5.89 26.98 51.04
CA ILE A 21 5.96 25.64 50.48
C ILE A 21 6.55 24.66 51.51
N GLN A 22 5.90 23.50 51.63
CA GLN A 22 6.39 22.38 52.44
C GLN A 22 6.90 21.27 51.54
N VAL A 23 8.17 20.90 51.70
CA VAL A 23 8.83 19.83 50.94
C VAL A 23 9.10 18.66 51.86
N ARG A 24 8.53 17.49 51.54
CA ARG A 24 8.89 16.23 52.20
C ARG A 24 10.28 15.81 51.74
N LEU A 25 11.20 15.68 52.68
CA LEU A 25 12.53 15.14 52.39
C LEU A 25 12.41 13.67 52.01
N TYR A 26 13.14 13.29 50.95
CA TYR A 26 13.18 11.91 50.49
C TYR A 26 13.85 11.04 51.56
N GLN A 27 13.10 10.10 52.15
CA GLN A 27 13.69 9.07 52.99
C GLN A 27 14.64 8.22 52.13
N LYS A 28 15.83 7.91 52.65
CA LYS A 28 16.80 7.04 51.96
C LYS A 28 16.07 5.79 51.49
N ALA A 29 16.18 5.47 50.20
CA ALA A 29 15.47 4.34 49.61
C ALA A 29 15.75 3.08 50.45
N VAL A 30 14.70 2.51 51.03
CA VAL A 30 14.79 1.23 51.75
C VAL A 30 15.38 0.23 50.76
N PRO A 31 16.46 -0.48 51.09
CA PRO A 31 17.05 -1.46 50.21
C PRO A 31 16.03 -2.58 50.01
N THR A 32 15.28 -2.52 48.91
CA THR A 32 14.37 -3.59 48.52
C THR A 32 15.23 -4.72 47.98
N LEU A 33 15.68 -5.59 48.89
CA LEU A 33 16.45 -6.80 48.58
C LEU A 33 15.76 -7.62 47.47
N ALA A 34 14.43 -7.56 47.37
CA ALA A 34 13.63 -8.23 46.36
C ALA A 34 13.76 -7.64 44.93
N THR A 35 14.05 -6.34 44.75
CA THR A 35 14.04 -5.71 43.41
C THR A 35 15.43 -5.59 42.79
N GLY A 36 16.50 -5.89 43.53
CA GLY A 36 17.89 -5.82 43.05
C GLY A 36 18.34 -4.42 42.57
N ARG A 37 17.55 -3.37 42.85
CA ARG A 37 17.82 -2.00 42.42
C ARG A 37 18.72 -1.33 43.45
N ARG A 38 20.02 -1.25 43.16
CA ARG A 38 20.99 -0.50 43.96
C ARG A 38 21.03 0.98 43.55
N PRO A 39 21.30 1.90 44.49
CA PRO A 39 21.39 3.33 44.20
C PRO A 39 22.50 3.62 43.19
N LYS A 40 22.28 4.64 42.35
CA LYS A 40 23.14 5.00 41.20
C LYS A 40 24.58 5.35 41.60
N GLN A 41 24.79 5.79 42.83
CA GLN A 41 26.07 6.28 43.37
C GLN A 41 26.92 5.20 44.06
N LEU A 42 26.42 3.97 44.18
CA LEU A 42 27.18 2.90 44.80
C LEU A 42 28.29 2.42 43.84
N VAL A 43 29.55 2.68 44.21
CA VAL A 43 30.71 2.07 43.58
C VAL A 43 30.62 0.56 43.85
N LEU A 44 30.65 -0.23 42.78
CA LEU A 44 30.64 -1.69 42.85
C LEU A 44 32.07 -2.18 42.76
N ASP A 45 32.44 -3.12 43.63
CA ASP A 45 33.78 -3.71 43.64
C ASP A 45 33.85 -4.99 42.81
N GLY A 46 35.03 -5.23 42.23
CA GLY A 46 35.44 -6.50 41.61
C GLY A 46 34.44 -7.13 40.63
N ASP A 47 34.04 -8.36 40.91
CA ASP A 47 33.23 -9.22 40.03
C ASP A 47 31.84 -8.66 39.71
N GLU A 48 31.24 -7.88 40.62
CA GLU A 48 29.93 -7.25 40.38
C GLU A 48 30.05 -6.12 39.34
N ALA A 49 31.14 -5.36 39.36
CA ALA A 49 31.42 -4.32 38.37
C ALA A 49 31.64 -4.95 36.98
N ALA A 50 32.42 -6.02 36.89
CA ALA A 50 32.66 -6.74 35.65
C ALA A 50 31.37 -7.31 35.03
N LYS A 51 30.49 -7.92 35.85
CA LYS A 51 29.16 -8.39 35.40
C LYS A 51 28.29 -7.24 34.88
N ARG A 52 28.32 -6.09 35.56
CA ARG A 52 27.57 -4.90 35.14
C ARG A 52 28.09 -4.35 33.81
N GLU A 53 29.40 -4.31 33.63
CA GLU A 53 30.00 -3.82 32.40
C GLU A 53 29.69 -4.75 31.22
N LYS A 54 29.76 -6.08 31.40
CA LYS A 54 29.32 -7.05 30.39
C LYS A 54 27.83 -6.91 30.02
N LYS A 55 26.97 -6.53 30.98
CA LYS A 55 25.55 -6.23 30.69
C LYS A 55 25.41 -4.92 29.90
N ARG A 56 26.16 -3.88 30.25
CA ARG A 56 26.18 -2.61 29.53
C ARG A 56 26.69 -2.77 28.11
N GLN A 57 27.76 -3.54 27.91
CA GLN A 57 28.29 -3.86 26.59
C GLN A 57 27.24 -4.55 25.72
N ARG A 58 26.63 -5.65 26.20
CA ARG A 58 25.55 -6.33 25.48
C ARG A 58 24.37 -5.42 25.17
N ASN A 59 24.00 -4.54 26.10
CA ASN A 59 22.91 -3.59 25.88
C ASN A 59 23.28 -2.52 24.84
N ARG A 60 24.53 -2.03 24.84
CA ARG A 60 25.06 -1.12 23.81
C ARG A 60 25.04 -1.80 22.43
N GLU A 61 25.53 -3.03 22.34
CA GLU A 61 25.53 -3.83 21.09
C GLU A 61 24.10 -4.08 20.60
N ALA A 62 23.18 -4.48 21.48
CA ALA A 62 21.78 -4.67 21.14
C ALA A 62 21.12 -3.37 20.64
N ALA A 63 21.38 -2.24 21.31
CA ALA A 63 20.88 -0.94 20.89
C ALA A 63 21.44 -0.52 19.52
N LYS A 64 22.73 -0.76 19.28
CA LYS A 64 23.37 -0.51 17.98
C LYS A 64 22.71 -1.35 16.88
N LYS A 65 22.52 -2.65 17.12
CA LYS A 65 21.87 -3.57 16.16
C LYS A 65 20.42 -3.16 15.86
N ILE A 66 19.67 -2.72 16.87
CA ILE A 66 18.30 -2.21 16.68
C ILE A 66 18.31 -0.94 15.83
N LYS A 67 19.24 -0.01 16.08
CA LYS A 67 19.40 1.21 15.29
C LYS A 67 19.74 0.89 13.83
N GLU A 68 20.73 0.04 13.59
CA GLU A 68 21.12 -0.40 12.24
C GLU A 68 19.94 -1.06 11.52
N LYS A 69 19.22 -1.97 12.19
CA LYS A 69 18.02 -2.61 11.62
C LYS A 69 16.96 -1.58 11.24
N ARG A 70 16.73 -0.58 12.10
CA ARG A 70 15.77 0.49 11.82
C ARG A 70 16.20 1.30 10.59
N GLU A 71 17.46 1.70 10.50
CA GLU A 71 18.00 2.45 9.36
C GLU A 71 17.89 1.65 8.05
N THR A 72 18.13 0.34 8.09
CA THR A 72 17.95 -0.52 6.90
C THR A 72 16.49 -0.57 6.45
N ILE A 73 15.54 -0.69 7.39
CA ILE A 73 14.11 -0.73 7.08
C ILE A 73 13.64 0.62 6.52
N GLU A 74 14.08 1.73 7.11
CA GLU A 74 13.76 3.07 6.62
C GLU A 74 14.27 3.27 5.18
N SER A 75 15.52 2.91 4.91
CA SER A 75 16.10 2.98 3.55
C SER A 75 15.36 2.09 2.53
N ASP A 76 15.01 0.86 2.90
CA ASP A 76 14.26 -0.05 2.03
C ASP A 76 12.84 0.46 1.73
N LEU A 77 12.18 1.06 2.73
CA LEU A 77 10.86 1.67 2.54
C LEU A 77 10.94 2.90 1.65
N ASP A 78 11.92 3.77 1.85
CA ASP A 78 12.14 4.96 1.02
C ASP A 78 12.42 4.58 -0.43
N ARG A 79 13.21 3.52 -0.66
CA ARG A 79 13.47 3.00 -2.00
C ARG A 79 12.19 2.50 -2.66
N LYS A 80 11.42 1.66 -1.96
CA LYS A 80 10.14 1.14 -2.47
C LYS A 80 9.16 2.27 -2.76
N LEU A 81 9.08 3.27 -1.89
CA LEU A 81 8.19 4.42 -2.08
C LEU A 81 8.54 5.16 -3.37
N ARG A 82 9.82 5.43 -3.63
CA ARG A 82 10.27 6.07 -4.88
C ARG A 82 9.99 5.21 -6.11
N GLU A 83 10.18 3.89 -6.02
CA GLU A 83 9.85 2.96 -7.09
C GLU A 83 8.35 3.02 -7.42
N LEU A 84 7.48 2.94 -6.40
CA LEU A 84 6.03 3.05 -6.56
C LEU A 84 5.58 4.42 -7.08
N GLU A 85 6.18 5.52 -6.63
CA GLU A 85 5.89 6.87 -7.12
C GLU A 85 6.24 7.01 -8.61
N ALA A 86 7.37 6.45 -9.04
CA ALA A 86 7.76 6.42 -10.44
C ALA A 86 6.79 5.59 -11.29
N GLU A 87 6.42 4.39 -10.82
CA GLU A 87 5.42 3.55 -11.49
C GLU A 87 4.06 4.26 -11.59
N HIS A 88 3.61 4.88 -10.51
CA HIS A 88 2.36 5.65 -10.49
C HIS A 88 2.39 6.79 -11.51
N SER A 89 3.48 7.56 -11.56
CA SER A 89 3.65 8.64 -12.53
C SER A 89 3.62 8.11 -13.98
N ASN A 90 4.29 6.99 -14.24
CA ASN A 90 4.31 6.37 -15.57
C ASN A 90 2.92 5.88 -15.98
N LEU A 91 2.21 5.18 -15.09
CA LEU A 91 0.84 4.71 -15.33
C LEU A 91 -0.13 5.86 -15.55
N GLN A 92 0.00 6.94 -14.77
CA GLN A 92 -0.82 8.15 -14.95
C GLN A 92 -0.59 8.78 -16.33
N SER A 93 0.66 8.85 -16.78
CA SER A 93 0.99 9.33 -18.13
C SER A 93 0.36 8.44 -19.21
N TYR A 94 0.48 7.12 -19.07
CA TYR A 94 -0.10 6.17 -20.01
C TYR A 94 -1.64 6.28 -20.06
N LEU A 95 -2.28 6.42 -18.91
CA LEU A 95 -3.72 6.62 -18.80
C LEU A 95 -4.17 7.90 -19.54
N ASN A 96 -3.44 9.01 -19.37
CA ASN A 96 -3.72 10.25 -20.08
C ASN A 96 -3.59 10.08 -21.61
N GLN A 97 -2.55 9.38 -22.07
CA GLN A 97 -2.37 9.07 -23.50
C GLN A 97 -3.52 8.22 -24.05
N LEU A 98 -3.98 7.21 -23.30
CA LEU A 98 -5.11 6.38 -23.69
C LEU A 98 -6.41 7.17 -23.73
N GLN A 99 -6.64 8.07 -22.76
CA GLN A 99 -7.81 8.95 -22.76
C GLN A 99 -7.81 9.86 -23.99
N GLN A 100 -6.66 10.45 -24.35
CA GLN A 100 -6.54 11.27 -25.55
C GLN A 100 -6.81 10.44 -26.82
N LYS A 101 -6.22 9.25 -26.94
CA LYS A 101 -6.46 8.36 -28.07
C LYS A 101 -7.93 7.96 -28.18
N LYS A 102 -8.58 7.65 -27.06
CA LYS A 102 -10.01 7.36 -27.01
C LYS A 102 -10.83 8.55 -27.52
N GLN A 103 -10.52 9.76 -27.07
CA GLN A 103 -11.22 10.97 -27.53
C GLN A 103 -11.07 11.17 -29.03
N ASN A 104 -9.85 11.03 -29.57
CA ASN A 104 -9.59 11.15 -31.00
C ASN A 104 -10.39 10.12 -31.81
N LEU A 105 -10.37 8.85 -31.40
CA LEU A 105 -11.15 7.80 -32.06
C LEU A 105 -12.66 8.07 -31.96
N GLN A 106 -13.14 8.56 -30.83
CA GLN A 106 -14.55 8.91 -30.66
C GLN A 106 -14.94 10.07 -31.58
N THR A 107 -14.07 11.07 -31.76
CA THR A 107 -14.30 12.13 -32.75
C THR A 107 -14.24 11.61 -34.18
N GLU A 108 -13.31 10.71 -34.51
CA GLU A 108 -13.24 10.09 -35.84
C GLU A 108 -14.51 9.29 -36.15
N VAL A 109 -14.99 8.48 -35.19
CA VAL A 109 -16.24 7.72 -35.34
C VAL A 109 -17.45 8.64 -35.49
N ASN A 110 -17.52 9.72 -34.72
CA ASN A 110 -18.61 10.70 -34.86
C ASN A 110 -18.53 11.48 -36.19
N ASN A 111 -17.33 11.69 -36.73
CA ASN A 111 -17.13 12.34 -38.03
C ASN A 111 -17.35 11.38 -39.21
N LEU A 112 -17.37 10.07 -38.97
CA LEU A 112 -17.74 9.04 -39.94
C LEU A 112 -19.27 8.96 -40.10
N ASP A 113 -19.95 10.11 -40.09
CA ASP A 113 -21.40 10.19 -40.25
C ASP A 113 -21.85 9.36 -41.48
N VAL A 114 -22.92 8.62 -41.24
CA VAL A 114 -23.50 7.53 -42.06
C VAL A 114 -24.22 8.07 -43.31
N ASP A 115 -23.94 9.32 -43.70
CA ASP A 115 -24.58 10.04 -44.80
C ASP A 115 -24.49 9.37 -46.18
N PRO A 116 -23.40 8.66 -46.59
CA PRO A 116 -23.36 8.12 -47.94
C PRO A 116 -24.29 6.92 -48.14
N LEU A 117 -24.77 6.26 -47.08
CA LEU A 117 -25.70 5.12 -47.18
C LEU A 117 -27.16 5.57 -47.31
N GLU A 118 -27.55 6.61 -46.57
CA GLU A 118 -28.93 7.15 -46.63
C GLU A 118 -29.17 7.93 -47.93
N GLU A 119 -28.14 8.64 -48.43
CA GLU A 119 -28.18 9.29 -49.75
C GLU A 119 -28.20 8.26 -50.89
N LEU A 120 -27.45 7.14 -50.80
CA LEU A 120 -27.53 6.06 -51.80
C LEU A 120 -28.91 5.38 -51.82
N LEU A 121 -29.50 5.16 -50.64
CA LEU A 121 -30.80 4.49 -50.50
C LEU A 121 -31.96 5.38 -50.95
N SER A 122 -31.84 6.71 -50.80
CA SER A 122 -32.86 7.66 -51.29
C SER A 122 -32.91 7.79 -52.81
N ASN A 123 -31.81 7.44 -53.50
CA ASN A 123 -31.69 7.53 -54.96
C ASN A 123 -32.02 6.21 -55.68
N TYR A 124 -32.33 5.14 -54.94
CA TYR A 124 -32.70 3.85 -55.52
C TYR A 124 -34.21 3.71 -55.60
N ASP A 125 -34.76 3.79 -56.83
CA ASP A 125 -36.18 3.57 -57.06
C ASP A 125 -36.49 2.08 -56.89
N THR A 126 -37.14 1.73 -55.78
CA THR A 126 -37.43 0.33 -55.38
C THR A 126 -38.35 -0.42 -56.35
N THR A 127 -38.92 0.26 -57.35
CA THR A 127 -39.85 -0.32 -58.32
C THR A 127 -39.17 -1.17 -59.40
N ASP A 128 -37.87 -1.00 -59.66
CA ASP A 128 -37.14 -1.78 -60.69
C ASP A 128 -36.57 -3.10 -60.17
N LEU A 129 -36.54 -3.33 -58.84
CA LEU A 129 -36.01 -4.57 -58.27
C LEU A 129 -37.05 -5.70 -58.25
N PHE A 130 -38.35 -5.36 -58.17
CA PHE A 130 -39.42 -6.36 -58.05
C PHE A 130 -39.85 -6.97 -59.40
N SER A 131 -39.52 -6.30 -60.51
CA SER A 131 -39.79 -6.77 -61.88
C SER A 131 -38.72 -7.75 -62.41
N SER A 132 -37.55 -7.81 -61.77
CA SER A 132 -36.44 -8.70 -62.14
C SER A 132 -36.40 -10.03 -61.37
N PHE A 133 -37.16 -10.18 -60.30
CA PHE A 133 -37.04 -11.34 -59.39
C PHE A 133 -37.62 -12.63 -59.97
N ASP A 134 -38.53 -12.56 -60.94
CA ASP A 134 -39.15 -13.74 -61.55
C ASP A 134 -38.28 -14.43 -62.63
N GLN A 135 -37.06 -13.94 -62.91
CA GLN A 135 -36.18 -14.52 -63.94
C GLN A 135 -34.86 -15.11 -63.42
N TYR A 136 -34.56 -15.01 -62.12
CA TYR A 136 -33.38 -15.63 -61.53
C TYR A 136 -33.80 -16.71 -60.54
N SER A 137 -33.90 -17.95 -61.02
CA SER A 137 -33.76 -19.13 -60.16
C SER A 137 -32.27 -19.22 -59.78
N PRO A 138 -31.87 -18.97 -58.52
CA PRO A 138 -30.48 -19.09 -58.13
C PRO A 138 -30.12 -20.57 -58.15
N ASP A 139 -29.22 -20.96 -59.05
CA ASP A 139 -28.72 -22.33 -59.13
C ASP A 139 -27.79 -22.57 -57.92
N PHE A 140 -28.38 -23.08 -56.84
CA PHE A 140 -27.79 -23.19 -55.51
C PHE A 140 -26.57 -24.13 -55.47
N GLU A 141 -26.37 -24.94 -56.50
CA GLU A 141 -25.28 -25.90 -56.60
C GLU A 141 -23.91 -25.25 -56.86
N LEU A 142 -23.85 -24.06 -57.50
CA LEU A 142 -22.57 -23.37 -57.74
C LEU A 142 -22.01 -22.71 -56.47
N PHE A 143 -22.86 -22.36 -55.52
CA PHE A 143 -22.44 -21.71 -54.28
C PHE A 143 -21.66 -22.68 -53.39
N ASP A 144 -22.09 -23.94 -53.32
CA ASP A 144 -21.45 -24.97 -52.50
C ASP A 144 -20.06 -25.38 -53.02
N GLU A 145 -19.84 -25.41 -54.34
CA GLU A 145 -18.50 -25.70 -54.89
C GLU A 145 -17.47 -24.63 -54.51
N SER A 146 -17.87 -23.36 -54.49
CA SER A 146 -16.97 -22.26 -54.16
C SER A 146 -16.53 -22.29 -52.70
N ILE A 147 -17.45 -22.64 -51.79
CA ILE A 147 -17.17 -22.80 -50.36
C ILE A 147 -16.29 -24.02 -50.12
N GLN A 148 -16.54 -25.14 -50.80
CA GLN A 148 -15.70 -26.33 -50.66
C GLN A 148 -14.26 -26.11 -51.15
N ARG A 149 -14.03 -25.27 -52.17
CA ARG A 149 -12.66 -24.92 -52.61
C ARG A 149 -11.91 -24.10 -51.56
N ILE A 150 -12.59 -23.15 -50.91
CA ILE A 150 -11.99 -22.30 -49.87
C ILE A 150 -11.62 -23.13 -48.62
N LEU A 151 -12.50 -24.07 -48.23
CA LEU A 151 -12.23 -24.92 -47.05
C LEU A 151 -11.09 -25.92 -47.28
N ASN A 152 -10.85 -26.35 -48.53
CA ASN A 152 -9.78 -27.29 -48.84
C ASN A 152 -8.41 -26.61 -49.07
N SER A 153 -8.34 -25.31 -49.35
CA SER A 153 -7.07 -24.59 -49.60
C SER A 153 -6.26 -24.29 -48.34
N ASP A 154 -6.87 -24.27 -47.16
CA ASP A 154 -6.20 -23.89 -45.90
C ASP A 154 -5.46 -25.05 -45.20
N SER A 155 -5.45 -26.26 -45.79
CA SER A 155 -4.82 -27.46 -45.20
C SER A 155 -3.36 -27.71 -45.62
N LEU A 156 -2.70 -26.76 -46.32
CA LEU A 156 -1.39 -26.97 -46.96
C LEU A 156 -0.29 -25.97 -46.57
N LEU A 157 -0.38 -25.39 -45.37
CA LEU A 157 0.67 -24.51 -44.81
C LEU A 157 1.16 -24.93 -43.42
N ASP A 158 1.36 -26.23 -43.21
CA ASP A 158 2.24 -26.73 -42.13
C ASP A 158 3.12 -27.86 -42.67
N ASN A 159 4.31 -27.48 -43.17
CA ASN A 159 5.53 -28.29 -43.23
C ASN A 159 6.74 -27.34 -43.19
#